data_AF-A0A961AI92-F1
#
_entry.id   AF-A0A961AI92-F1
#
_cell.length_a   1.000
_cell.length_b   1.000
_cell.length_c   1.000
_cell.angle_alpha   90.00
_cell.angle_beta   90.00
_cell.angle_gamma   90.00
#
_symmetry.space_group_name_H-M   'P 1'
#
loop_
_entity.id
_entity.type
_entity.pdbx_description
1 polymer ?
#
loop_
_entity_poly.entity_id
_entity_poly.type
_entity_poly.pdbx_seq_one_letter_code
_entity_poly.pdbx_strand_id
1 'polypeptide(L)'
;MNRRPWHLALPFLALIWAGVAVVMHLTDDLVASPQEVASLMRDAPWLENPGLPEEARAVALEEILTNYDLLKLPQRAQLRDDEPEVVERFIESLTESEINRYLDHTLRPTLTVVTAALDKMPPEQRRILLGRFRRDLGGKRPEPPAAAAPATPPESRPQRESGLQAEDLSGEELELLILTAPTEEKLRLAPLLEDFQARIQGVRR
;
A
#
# COMPACT_ATOMS: atom_id res chain seq x y z
N MET A 1 -34.28 -6.37 52.87
CA MET A 1 -33.12 -5.45 52.84
C MET A 1 -32.45 -5.55 51.48
N ASN A 2 -32.85 -4.70 50.52
CA ASN A 2 -32.24 -4.68 49.18
C ASN A 2 -31.33 -3.46 49.06
N ARG A 3 -30.12 -3.54 49.62
CA ARG A 3 -29.06 -2.57 49.31
C ARG A 3 -28.42 -3.02 47.99
N ARG A 4 -28.82 -2.35 46.91
CA ARG A 4 -28.30 -2.56 45.55
C ARG A 4 -26.76 -2.43 45.60
N PRO A 5 -25.98 -3.42 45.13
CA PRO A 5 -24.50 -3.37 45.12
C PRO A 5 -23.92 -2.35 44.11
N TRP A 6 -24.74 -1.39 43.66
CA TRP A 6 -24.40 -0.37 42.67
C TRP A 6 -23.26 0.54 43.14
N HIS A 7 -23.13 0.75 44.45
CA HIS A 7 -22.10 1.62 45.03
C HIS A 7 -20.68 1.05 44.90
N LEU A 8 -20.53 -0.27 44.70
CA LEU A 8 -19.24 -0.94 44.46
C LEU A 8 -19.04 -1.25 42.96
N ALA A 9 -20.12 -1.52 42.23
CA ALA A 9 -20.05 -1.81 40.81
C ALA A 9 -19.63 -0.59 39.98
N LEU A 10 -20.15 0.61 40.28
CA LEU A 10 -19.80 1.85 39.59
C LEU A 10 -18.30 2.22 39.67
N PRO A 11 -17.68 2.30 40.86
CA PRO A 11 -16.27 2.67 40.95
C PRO A 11 -15.36 1.60 40.35
N PHE A 12 -15.72 0.31 40.48
CA PHE A 12 -14.95 -0.77 39.86
C PHE A 12 -15.01 -0.69 38.32
N LEU A 13 -16.18 -0.41 37.75
CA LEU A 13 -16.34 -0.21 36.31
C LEU A 13 -15.55 1.03 35.83
N ALA A 14 -15.59 2.13 36.58
CA ALA A 14 -14.79 3.32 36.29
C ALA A 14 -13.28 3.02 36.32
N LEU A 15 -12.83 2.16 37.24
CA LEU A 15 -11.43 1.73 37.33
C LEU A 15 -11.01 0.87 36.12
N ILE A 16 -11.91 -0.01 35.65
CA ILE A 16 -11.69 -0.77 34.41
C ILE A 16 -11.56 0.17 33.21
N TRP A 17 -12.48 1.13 33.05
CA TRP A 17 -12.43 2.09 31.94
C TRP A 17 -11.22 3.01 32.03
N ALA A 18 -10.80 3.43 33.22
CA ALA A 18 -9.55 4.17 33.41
C ALA A 18 -8.34 3.34 32.99
N GLY A 19 -8.31 2.04 33.33
CA GLY A 19 -7.29 1.12 32.86
C GLY A 19 -7.27 0.97 31.33
N VAL A 20 -8.44 0.84 30.70
CA VAL A 20 -8.56 0.83 29.22
C VAL A 20 -8.06 2.14 28.62
N ALA A 21 -8.44 3.29 29.17
CA ALA A 21 -8.01 4.59 28.69
C ALA A 21 -6.48 4.78 28.80
N VAL A 22 -5.88 4.30 29.89
CA VAL A 22 -4.42 4.31 30.06
C VAL A 22 -3.75 3.40 29.04
N VAL A 23 -4.27 2.20 28.80
CA VAL A 23 -3.71 1.29 27.79
C VAL A 23 -3.86 1.89 26.40
N MET A 24 -5.03 2.43 26.03
CA MET A 24 -5.21 3.12 24.75
C MET A 24 -4.19 4.23 24.58
N HIS A 25 -4.08 5.14 25.56
CA HIS A 25 -3.13 6.25 25.51
C HIS A 25 -1.67 5.80 25.39
N LEU A 26 -1.29 4.68 26.03
CA LEU A 26 0.06 4.12 25.92
C LEU A 26 0.31 3.38 24.60
N THR A 27 -0.75 3.05 23.86
CA THR A 27 -0.67 2.30 22.59
C THR A 27 -1.08 3.13 21.37
N ASP A 28 -1.48 4.39 21.55
CA ASP A 28 -1.90 5.27 20.44
C ASP A 28 -0.76 5.39 19.41
N ASP A 29 0.48 5.57 19.85
CA ASP A 29 1.68 5.62 18.99
C ASP A 29 1.99 4.28 18.27
N LEU A 30 1.29 3.20 18.62
CA LEU A 30 1.48 1.85 18.07
C LEU A 30 0.37 1.45 17.09
N VAL A 31 -0.66 2.28 16.91
CA VAL A 31 -1.83 1.94 16.09
C VAL A 31 -2.24 3.14 15.22
N ALA A 32 -1.77 3.15 13.96
CA ALA A 32 -2.26 4.12 12.99
C ALA A 32 -3.60 3.69 12.36
N SER A 33 -4.46 4.67 12.08
CA SER A 33 -5.69 4.47 11.31
C SER A 33 -5.57 5.01 9.87
N PRO A 34 -6.34 4.49 8.89
CA PRO A 34 -6.38 5.06 7.54
C PRO A 34 -6.72 6.55 7.55
N GLN A 35 -7.66 6.97 8.39
CA GLN A 35 -8.11 8.36 8.48
C GLN A 35 -7.01 9.29 8.99
N GLU A 36 -6.22 8.82 9.95
CA GLU A 36 -5.07 9.55 10.50
C GLU A 36 -3.97 9.74 9.46
N VAL A 37 -3.61 8.67 8.75
CA VAL A 37 -2.64 8.76 7.64
C VAL A 37 -3.17 9.69 6.54
N ALA A 38 -4.45 9.62 6.21
CA ALA A 38 -5.08 10.54 5.26
C ALA A 38 -5.00 12.00 5.74
N SER A 39 -5.23 12.29 7.03
CA SER A 39 -5.04 13.64 7.56
C SER A 39 -3.59 14.11 7.47
N LEU A 40 -2.62 13.27 7.83
CA LEU A 40 -1.21 13.64 7.74
C LEU A 40 -0.77 13.91 6.28
N MET A 41 -1.28 13.14 5.32
CA MET A 41 -1.06 13.37 3.89
C MET A 41 -1.74 14.65 3.38
N ARG A 42 -2.96 14.92 3.84
CA ARG A 42 -3.75 16.10 3.47
C ARG A 42 -3.14 17.39 4.01
N ASP A 43 -2.62 17.33 5.22
CA ASP A 43 -2.08 18.46 5.97
C ASP A 43 -0.55 18.54 5.85
N ALA A 44 0.02 17.88 4.83
CA ALA A 44 1.45 17.88 4.61
C ALA A 44 1.97 19.33 4.49
N PRO A 45 2.98 19.74 5.28
CA PRO A 45 3.29 21.14 5.54
C PRO A 45 3.77 21.89 4.29
N TRP A 46 4.27 21.17 3.29
CA TRP A 46 4.70 21.75 2.03
C TRP A 46 3.56 22.06 1.04
N LEU A 47 2.36 21.53 1.27
CA LEU A 47 1.19 21.88 0.47
C LEU A 47 0.76 23.32 0.74
N GLU A 48 0.88 23.78 1.98
CA GLU A 48 0.63 25.17 2.36
C GLU A 48 1.85 26.07 2.19
N ASN A 49 3.07 25.53 2.40
CA ASN A 49 4.32 26.25 2.26
C ASN A 49 5.30 25.55 1.32
N PRO A 50 5.23 25.82 0.00
CA PRO A 50 6.13 25.21 -0.99
C PRO A 50 7.62 25.53 -0.76
N GLY A 51 7.93 26.59 -0.01
CA GLY A 51 9.29 27.00 0.35
C GLY A 51 9.83 26.35 1.63
N LEU A 52 9.15 25.34 2.17
CA LEU A 52 9.58 24.64 3.37
C LEU A 52 11.00 24.04 3.18
N PRO A 53 11.92 24.23 4.14
CA PRO A 53 13.25 23.62 4.06
C PRO A 53 13.18 22.10 3.90
N GLU A 54 14.10 21.55 3.11
CA GLU A 54 14.15 20.11 2.80
C GLU A 54 14.23 19.23 4.06
N GLU A 55 14.98 19.67 5.09
CA GLU A 55 15.06 18.94 6.36
C GLU A 55 13.70 18.85 7.07
N ALA A 56 12.94 19.94 7.08
CA ALA A 56 11.61 19.96 7.69
C ALA A 56 10.60 19.13 6.88
N ARG A 57 10.71 19.15 5.54
CA ARG A 57 9.93 18.23 4.68
C ARG A 57 10.26 16.77 4.97
N ALA A 58 11.55 16.43 5.10
CA ALA A 58 11.99 15.07 5.36
C ALA A 58 11.46 14.53 6.70
N VAL A 59 11.43 15.36 7.76
CA VAL A 59 10.86 14.97 9.06
C VAL A 59 9.36 14.68 8.95
N ALA A 60 8.60 15.58 8.33
CA ALA A 60 7.16 15.40 8.15
C ALA A 60 6.83 14.20 7.24
N LEU A 61 7.62 13.97 6.19
CA LEU A 61 7.48 12.80 5.34
C LEU A 61 7.73 11.50 6.12
N GLU A 62 8.75 11.47 6.98
CA GLU A 62 9.06 10.29 7.80
C GLU A 62 7.94 9.94 8.77
N GLU A 63 7.28 10.96 9.35
CA GLU A 63 6.11 10.78 10.20
C GLU A 63 4.94 10.13 9.43
N ILE A 64 4.67 10.61 8.21
CA ILE A 64 3.63 10.03 7.34
C ILE A 64 3.97 8.57 7.00
N LEU A 65 5.21 8.30 6.61
CA LEU A 65 5.66 6.96 6.22
C LEU A 65 5.64 5.97 7.40
N THR A 66 6.04 6.42 8.58
CA THR A 66 5.99 5.61 9.81
C THR A 66 4.55 5.20 10.12
N ASN A 67 3.60 6.14 10.05
CA ASN A 67 2.19 5.84 10.27
C ASN A 67 1.61 4.96 9.15
N TYR A 68 2.02 5.17 7.91
CA TYR A 68 1.65 4.30 6.79
C TYR A 68 2.13 2.86 7.00
N ASP A 69 3.34 2.68 7.53
CA ASP A 69 3.92 1.36 7.78
C ASP A 69 3.17 0.57 8.86
N LEU A 70 2.59 1.26 9.84
CA LEU A 70 1.72 0.66 10.85
C LEU A 70 0.38 0.16 10.27
N LEU A 71 -0.05 0.66 9.11
CA LEU A 71 -1.27 0.18 8.45
C LEU A 71 -1.08 -1.24 7.91
N LYS A 72 -2.05 -2.10 8.20
CA LYS A 72 -2.16 -3.43 7.56
C LYS A 72 -2.54 -3.28 6.09
N LEU A 73 -2.22 -4.27 5.26
CA LEU A 73 -2.61 -4.30 3.83
C LEU A 73 -4.07 -3.90 3.53
N PRO A 74 -5.11 -4.42 4.22
CA PRO A 74 -6.49 -3.98 3.96
C PRO A 74 -6.74 -2.52 4.34
N GLN A 75 -6.04 -1.98 5.35
CA GLN A 75 -6.13 -0.59 5.76
C GLN A 75 -5.45 0.34 4.74
N ARG A 76 -4.35 -0.09 4.11
CA ARG A 76 -3.69 0.63 3.02
C ARG A 76 -4.54 0.65 1.75
N ALA A 77 -5.20 -0.47 1.43
CA ALA A 77 -6.18 -0.52 0.35
C ALA A 77 -7.36 0.42 0.65
N GLN A 78 -7.90 0.35 1.87
CA GLN A 78 -8.97 1.23 2.31
C GLN A 78 -8.59 2.73 2.21
N LEU A 79 -7.39 3.12 2.63
CA LEU A 79 -6.90 4.50 2.48
C LEU A 79 -6.97 4.99 1.03
N ARG A 80 -6.56 4.15 0.07
CA ARG A 80 -6.59 4.48 -1.36
C ARG A 80 -8.01 4.52 -1.93
N ASP A 81 -8.88 3.64 -1.46
CA ASP A 81 -10.25 3.51 -1.97
C ASP A 81 -11.19 4.58 -1.38
N ASP A 82 -11.04 4.90 -0.09
CA ASP A 82 -11.87 5.88 0.62
C ASP A 82 -11.40 7.33 0.36
N GLU A 83 -10.09 7.56 0.21
CA GLU A 83 -9.49 8.90 0.05
C GLU A 83 -8.55 9.01 -1.17
N PRO A 84 -8.98 8.64 -2.39
CA PRO A 84 -8.11 8.57 -3.57
C PRO A 84 -7.47 9.91 -3.93
N GLU A 85 -8.24 11.00 -3.84
CA GLU A 85 -7.79 12.36 -4.18
C GLU A 85 -6.70 12.87 -3.23
N VAL A 86 -6.74 12.46 -1.96
CA VAL A 86 -5.74 12.85 -0.96
C VAL A 86 -4.43 12.14 -1.25
N VAL A 87 -4.49 10.82 -1.50
CA VAL A 87 -3.31 10.02 -1.81
C VAL A 87 -2.67 10.47 -3.12
N GLU A 88 -3.47 10.72 -4.16
CA GLU A 88 -2.98 11.20 -5.46
C GLU A 88 -2.30 12.56 -5.32
N ARG A 89 -2.97 13.55 -4.71
CA ARG A 89 -2.40 14.89 -4.47
C ARG A 89 -1.11 14.81 -3.65
N PHE A 90 -1.09 13.96 -2.63
CA PHE A 90 0.10 13.77 -1.80
C PHE A 90 1.27 13.26 -2.65
N ILE A 91 1.08 12.17 -3.41
CA ILE A 91 2.12 11.57 -4.26
C ILE A 91 2.60 12.58 -5.32
N GLU A 92 1.71 13.32 -5.96
CA GLU A 92 2.05 14.35 -6.95
C GLU A 92 2.85 15.51 -6.36
N SER A 93 2.67 15.80 -5.06
CA SER A 93 3.39 16.86 -4.36
C SER A 93 4.82 16.49 -3.93
N LEU A 94 5.19 15.21 -4.08
CA LEU A 94 6.51 14.72 -3.71
C LEU A 94 7.53 15.00 -4.81
N THR A 95 8.74 15.34 -4.38
CA THR A 95 9.92 15.39 -5.26
C THR A 95 10.39 13.97 -5.62
N GLU A 96 11.24 13.84 -6.63
CA GLU A 96 11.74 12.52 -7.06
C GLU A 96 12.47 11.75 -5.94
N SER A 97 13.21 12.44 -5.07
CA SER A 97 13.87 11.82 -3.92
C SER A 97 12.87 11.32 -2.88
N GLU A 98 11.82 12.10 -2.61
CA GLU A 98 10.74 11.76 -1.68
C GLU A 98 9.87 10.62 -2.21
N ILE A 99 9.60 10.58 -3.52
CA ILE A 99 8.90 9.47 -4.18
C ILE A 99 9.71 8.18 -4.01
N ASN A 100 11.03 8.22 -4.23
CA ASN A 100 11.87 7.05 -4.01
C ASN A 100 11.82 6.58 -2.55
N ARG A 101 11.80 7.51 -1.58
CA ARG A 101 11.63 7.16 -0.17
C ARG A 101 10.27 6.52 0.10
N TYR A 102 9.18 7.09 -0.41
CA TYR A 102 7.84 6.48 -0.30
C TYR A 102 7.80 5.07 -0.92
N LEU A 103 8.41 4.89 -2.09
CA LEU A 103 8.51 3.59 -2.75
C LEU A 103 9.35 2.61 -1.93
N ASP A 104 10.40 3.04 -1.24
CA ASP A 104 11.21 2.16 -0.41
C ASP A 104 10.40 1.58 0.76
N HIS A 105 9.45 2.34 1.34
CA HIS A 105 8.56 1.86 2.40
C HIS A 105 7.40 1.00 1.87
N THR A 106 6.90 1.29 0.68
CA THR A 106 5.74 0.56 0.11
C THR A 106 6.12 -0.68 -0.69
N LEU A 107 7.17 -0.61 -1.53
CA LEU A 107 7.58 -1.69 -2.42
C LEU A 107 8.51 -2.70 -1.78
N ARG A 108 9.60 -2.27 -1.12
CA ARG A 108 10.64 -3.22 -0.69
C ARG A 108 10.13 -4.25 0.32
N PRO A 109 9.41 -3.86 1.39
CA PRO A 109 8.91 -4.84 2.36
C PRO A 109 7.94 -5.81 1.69
N THR A 110 7.07 -5.29 0.83
CA THR A 110 6.07 -6.06 0.09
C THR A 110 6.73 -7.05 -0.87
N LEU A 111 7.75 -6.61 -1.60
CA LEU A 111 8.56 -7.45 -2.49
C LEU A 111 9.21 -8.59 -1.71
N THR A 112 9.93 -8.29 -0.63
CA THR A 112 10.61 -9.31 0.18
C THR A 112 9.64 -10.38 0.70
N VAL A 113 8.44 -9.98 1.13
CA VAL A 113 7.43 -10.95 1.58
C VAL A 113 6.90 -11.78 0.42
N VAL A 114 6.63 -11.17 -0.73
CA VAL A 114 6.15 -11.85 -1.93
C VAL A 114 7.19 -12.83 -2.45
N THR A 115 8.44 -12.42 -2.66
CA THR A 115 9.51 -13.26 -3.20
C THR A 115 9.76 -14.47 -2.31
N ALA A 116 9.94 -14.23 -1.01
CA ALA A 116 10.09 -15.31 -0.02
C ALA A 116 8.89 -16.26 0.03
N ALA A 117 7.68 -15.76 -0.29
CA ALA A 117 6.51 -16.60 -0.35
C ALA A 117 6.43 -17.44 -1.63
N LEU A 118 6.81 -16.87 -2.77
CA LEU A 118 6.87 -17.55 -4.06
C LEU A 118 7.93 -18.66 -4.07
N ASP A 119 9.09 -18.41 -3.47
CA ASP A 119 10.20 -19.38 -3.40
C ASP A 119 9.82 -20.64 -2.62
N LYS A 120 9.01 -20.48 -1.56
CA LYS A 120 8.51 -21.60 -0.73
C LYS A 120 7.30 -22.31 -1.34
N MET A 121 6.72 -21.79 -2.43
CA MET A 121 5.52 -22.34 -3.05
C MET A 121 5.85 -23.38 -4.14
N PRO A 122 5.03 -24.44 -4.31
CA PRO A 122 5.16 -25.36 -5.43
C PRO A 122 5.04 -24.65 -6.79
N PRO A 123 5.72 -25.12 -7.85
CA PRO A 123 5.79 -24.45 -9.14
C PRO A 123 4.40 -24.26 -9.79
N GLU A 124 3.52 -25.25 -9.70
CA GLU A 124 2.15 -25.15 -10.22
C GLU A 124 1.33 -24.06 -9.53
N GLN A 125 1.44 -23.91 -8.21
CA GLN A 125 0.74 -22.87 -7.46
C GLN A 125 1.30 -21.48 -7.78
N ARG A 126 2.63 -21.38 -7.88
CA ARG A 126 3.34 -20.16 -8.30
C ARG A 126 2.85 -19.68 -9.68
N ARG A 127 2.78 -20.59 -10.65
CA ARG A 127 2.29 -20.30 -12.02
C ARG A 127 0.87 -19.74 -12.03
N ILE A 128 -0.04 -20.33 -11.26
CA ILE A 128 -1.42 -19.86 -11.18
C ILE A 128 -1.48 -18.43 -10.60
N LEU A 129 -0.73 -18.16 -9.54
CA LEU A 129 -0.74 -16.86 -8.87
C LEU A 129 -0.08 -15.77 -9.73
N LEU A 130 1.08 -16.05 -10.33
CA LEU A 130 1.75 -15.12 -11.23
C LEU A 130 0.95 -14.87 -12.52
N GLY A 131 0.28 -15.89 -13.05
CA GLY A 131 -0.61 -15.74 -14.20
C GLY A 131 -1.77 -14.78 -13.92
N ARG A 132 -2.30 -14.78 -12.69
CA ARG A 132 -3.32 -13.81 -12.24
C ARG A 132 -2.73 -12.42 -12.03
N PHE A 133 -1.59 -12.31 -11.35
CA PHE A 133 -0.90 -11.04 -11.16
C PHE A 133 -0.62 -10.34 -12.51
N ARG A 134 -0.14 -11.09 -13.51
CA ARG A 134 0.05 -10.58 -14.87
C ARG A 134 -1.25 -10.08 -15.51
N ARG A 135 -2.36 -10.78 -15.29
CA ARG A 135 -3.67 -10.35 -15.79
C ARG A 135 -4.09 -9.03 -15.14
N ASP A 136 -3.82 -8.86 -13.84
CA ASP A 136 -4.13 -7.63 -13.10
C ASP A 136 -3.26 -6.45 -13.59
N LEU A 137 -2.00 -6.72 -13.98
CA LEU A 137 -1.12 -5.74 -14.66
C LEU A 137 -1.67 -5.31 -16.02
N GLY A 138 -2.14 -6.27 -16.82
CA GLY A 138 -2.68 -6.02 -18.17
C GLY A 138 -4.06 -5.37 -18.17
N GLY A 139 -4.90 -5.68 -17.18
CA GLY A 139 -6.30 -5.25 -17.10
C GLY A 139 -6.52 -3.82 -16.63
N LYS A 140 -5.55 -3.20 -15.93
CA LYS A 140 -5.61 -1.78 -15.50
C LYS A 140 -5.05 -0.81 -16.55
N ARG A 141 -4.89 -1.20 -17.81
CA ARG A 141 -4.58 -0.26 -18.90
C ARG A 141 -5.91 0.34 -19.37
N PRO A 142 -6.10 1.68 -19.38
CA PRO A 142 -7.34 2.26 -19.90
C PRO A 142 -7.55 1.73 -21.32
N GLU A 143 -8.70 1.11 -21.58
CA GLU A 143 -9.15 0.84 -22.94
C GLU A 143 -9.18 2.20 -23.66
N PRO A 144 -8.47 2.36 -24.79
CA PRO A 144 -8.66 3.56 -25.59
C PRO A 144 -10.15 3.64 -25.95
N PRO A 145 -10.78 4.83 -25.89
CA PRO A 145 -12.20 4.96 -26.19
C PRO A 145 -12.49 4.33 -27.55
N ALA A 146 -13.51 3.47 -27.61
CA ALA A 146 -13.89 2.64 -28.75
C ALA A 146 -14.38 3.44 -29.98
N ALA A 147 -14.02 4.71 -30.10
CA ALA A 147 -14.49 5.61 -31.14
C ALA A 147 -13.38 6.58 -31.58
N ALA A 148 -12.36 6.07 -32.28
CA ALA A 148 -11.67 6.73 -33.39
C ALA A 148 -10.43 5.95 -33.85
N ALA A 149 -10.55 5.19 -34.94
CA ALA A 149 -9.57 5.02 -36.03
C ALA A 149 -9.73 3.66 -36.72
N PRO A 150 -9.53 3.58 -38.05
CA PRO A 150 -9.98 2.50 -38.90
C PRO A 150 -9.14 1.22 -38.75
N ALA A 151 -9.74 0.10 -39.14
CA ALA A 151 -9.16 -1.24 -39.16
C ALA A 151 -7.72 -1.25 -39.69
N THR A 152 -6.74 -1.30 -38.78
CA THR A 152 -5.36 -1.69 -39.09
C THR A 152 -5.25 -3.20 -38.83
N PRO A 153 -4.68 -3.99 -39.76
CA PRO A 153 -4.52 -5.43 -39.58
C PRO A 153 -3.77 -5.78 -38.28
N PRO A 154 -4.06 -6.92 -37.64
CA PRO A 154 -3.57 -7.27 -36.30
C PRO A 154 -2.07 -7.59 -36.20
N GLU A 155 -1.24 -7.32 -37.22
CA GLU A 155 0.15 -7.78 -37.29
C GLU A 155 1.21 -6.69 -37.04
N SER A 156 0.86 -5.49 -36.60
CA SER A 156 1.87 -4.41 -36.49
C SER A 156 1.72 -3.48 -35.29
N ARG A 157 1.04 -3.91 -34.23
CA ARG A 157 1.31 -3.28 -32.93
C ARG A 157 2.64 -3.85 -32.45
N PRO A 158 3.69 -3.05 -32.23
CA PRO A 158 4.78 -3.50 -31.38
C PRO A 158 4.15 -3.70 -30.02
N GLN A 159 3.74 -4.94 -29.77
CA GLN A 159 3.48 -5.45 -28.46
C GLN A 159 4.81 -5.23 -27.74
N ARG A 160 4.95 -4.11 -27.04
CA ARG A 160 5.91 -4.03 -25.96
C ARG A 160 5.40 -5.05 -24.97
N GLU A 161 5.79 -6.30 -25.22
CA GLU A 161 5.69 -7.42 -24.31
C GLU A 161 6.55 -6.99 -23.13
N SER A 162 5.94 -6.27 -22.20
CA SER A 162 6.56 -5.89 -20.94
C SER A 162 6.98 -7.17 -20.22
N GLY A 163 8.24 -7.58 -20.40
CA GLY A 163 9.12 -8.34 -19.51
C GLY A 163 8.64 -9.68 -18.90
N LEU A 164 7.40 -10.11 -19.09
CA LEU A 164 6.77 -11.22 -18.36
C LEU A 164 6.47 -12.40 -19.30
N GLN A 165 7.42 -12.71 -20.19
CA GLN A 165 7.48 -13.98 -20.92
C GLN A 165 8.34 -14.96 -20.14
N ALA A 166 7.77 -15.60 -19.11
CA ALA A 166 8.37 -16.80 -18.56
C ALA A 166 7.28 -17.65 -17.93
N GLU A 167 7.16 -18.87 -18.45
CA GLU A 167 6.37 -19.95 -17.88
C GLU A 167 6.89 -20.38 -16.50
N ASP A 168 7.98 -19.78 -15.99
CA ASP A 168 8.62 -20.02 -14.70
C ASP A 168 9.26 -18.76 -14.06
N LEU A 169 8.57 -17.60 -14.03
CA LEU A 169 9.05 -16.44 -13.26
C LEU A 169 9.30 -16.81 -11.79
N SER A 170 10.56 -16.70 -11.36
CA SER A 170 11.01 -16.86 -9.98
C SER A 170 10.74 -15.60 -9.16
N GLY A 171 10.86 -15.71 -7.82
CA GLY A 171 10.78 -14.54 -6.94
C GLY A 171 11.86 -13.51 -7.28
N GLU A 172 13.07 -13.97 -7.57
CA GLU A 172 14.23 -13.12 -7.92
C GLU A 172 14.01 -12.34 -9.22
N GLU A 173 13.44 -12.97 -10.25
CA GLU A 173 13.12 -12.29 -11.51
C GLU A 173 12.00 -11.25 -11.35
N LEU A 174 11.01 -11.53 -10.50
CA LEU A 174 9.96 -10.57 -10.16
C LEU A 174 10.54 -9.36 -9.43
N GLU A 175 11.45 -9.59 -8.49
CA GLU A 175 12.16 -8.54 -7.74
C GLU A 175 12.97 -7.66 -8.68
N LEU A 176 13.77 -8.27 -9.56
CA LEU A 176 14.59 -7.55 -10.53
C LEU A 176 13.72 -6.71 -11.47
N LEU A 177 12.61 -7.25 -11.96
CA LEU A 177 11.68 -6.55 -12.85
C LEU A 177 11.08 -5.31 -12.17
N ILE A 178 10.65 -5.43 -10.91
CA ILE A 178 10.02 -4.32 -10.19
C ILE A 178 11.05 -3.27 -9.77
N LEU A 179 12.24 -3.68 -9.33
CA LEU A 179 13.30 -2.75 -8.91
C LEU A 179 13.94 -2.01 -10.08
N THR A 180 13.96 -2.59 -11.28
CA THR A 180 14.48 -1.93 -12.49
C THR A 180 13.46 -1.08 -13.22
N ALA A 181 12.17 -1.18 -12.88
CA ALA A 181 11.13 -0.37 -13.47
C ALA A 181 11.32 1.14 -13.19
N PRO A 182 10.86 2.02 -14.10
CA PRO A 182 10.86 3.46 -13.85
C PRO A 182 9.94 3.82 -12.67
N THR A 183 10.19 4.98 -12.04
CA THR A 183 9.49 5.44 -10.83
C THR A 183 7.97 5.48 -10.99
N GLU A 184 7.47 5.96 -12.13
CA GLU A 184 6.03 5.99 -12.44
C GLU A 184 5.43 4.58 -12.47
N GLU A 185 6.14 3.63 -13.07
CA GLU A 185 5.70 2.23 -13.13
C GLU A 185 5.75 1.60 -11.73
N LYS A 186 6.78 1.89 -10.93
CA LYS A 186 6.86 1.46 -9.53
C LYS A 186 5.70 1.95 -8.68
N LEU A 187 5.31 3.22 -8.81
CA LEU A 187 4.14 3.78 -8.12
C LEU A 187 2.85 3.06 -8.51
N ARG A 188 2.69 2.74 -9.80
CA ARG A 188 1.57 1.96 -10.30
C ARG A 188 1.58 0.51 -9.81
N LEU A 189 2.76 -0.07 -9.64
CA LEU A 189 2.96 -1.45 -9.23
C LEU A 189 2.80 -1.65 -7.73
N ALA A 190 3.09 -0.64 -6.90
CA ALA A 190 3.08 -0.79 -5.44
C ALA A 190 1.73 -1.29 -4.88
N PRO A 191 0.57 -0.69 -5.22
CA PRO A 191 -0.72 -1.19 -4.76
C PRO A 191 -1.02 -2.61 -5.27
N LEU A 192 -0.63 -2.92 -6.51
CA LEU A 192 -0.86 -4.25 -7.09
C LEU A 192 -0.05 -5.33 -6.39
N LEU A 193 1.17 -4.99 -5.98
CA LEU A 193 2.02 -5.90 -5.24
C LEU A 193 1.48 -6.13 -3.82
N GLU A 194 0.94 -5.10 -3.18
CA GLU A 194 0.26 -5.23 -1.88
C GLU A 194 -0.98 -6.12 -1.97
N ASP A 195 -1.80 -5.94 -2.99
CA ASP A 195 -2.96 -6.80 -3.26
C ASP A 195 -2.52 -8.25 -3.51
N PHE A 196 -1.41 -8.43 -4.22
CA PHE A 196 -0.83 -9.74 -4.48
C PHE A 196 -0.33 -10.40 -3.19
N GLN A 197 0.37 -9.66 -2.33
CA GLN A 197 0.79 -10.11 -1.01
C GLN A 197 -0.42 -10.53 -0.17
N ALA A 198 -1.47 -9.70 -0.11
CA ALA A 198 -2.68 -10.00 0.65
C ALA A 198 -3.33 -11.32 0.22
N ARG A 199 -3.33 -11.60 -1.09
CA ARG A 199 -3.83 -12.87 -1.65
C ARG A 199 -2.95 -14.06 -1.27
N ILE A 200 -1.63 -13.93 -1.38
CA ILE A 200 -0.69 -15.00 -0.99
C ILE A 200 -0.86 -15.35 0.49
N GLN A 201 -0.97 -14.33 1.35
CA GLN A 201 -1.19 -14.53 2.77
C GLN A 201 -2.58 -15.12 3.07
N GLY A 202 -3.61 -14.75 2.30
CA GLY A 202 -4.94 -15.33 2.39
C GLY A 202 -5.00 -16.82 2.00
N VAL A 203 -4.17 -17.27 1.06
CA VAL A 203 -4.07 -18.69 0.66
C VAL A 203 -3.34 -19.55 1.70
N ARG A 204 -2.49 -18.95 2.54
CA ARG A 204 -1.73 -19.65 3.60
C ARG A 204 -2.52 -19.88 4.90
N ARG A 205 -3.76 -19.41 5.01
CA ARG A 205 -4.62 -19.60 6.19
C ARG A 205 -5.47 -20.86 6.11
#